data_AF-A0A7V9G1C5-F1
#
_entry.id   AF-A0A7V9G1C5-F1
#
_cell.length_a   1.000
_cell.length_b   1.000
_cell.length_c   1.000
_cell.angle_alpha   90.00
_cell.angle_beta   90.00
_cell.angle_gamma   90.00
#
_symmetry.space_group_name_H-M   'P 1'
#
loop_
_entity.id
_entity.type
_entity.pdbx_description
1 polymer ?
#
loop_
_entity_poly.entity_id
_entity_poly.type
_entity_poly.pdbx_seq_one_letter_code
_entity_poly.pdbx_strand_id
1 'polypeptide(L)' 'MALVAFAERLRQPVVHEGDVWAFGEPRRPTSLEAPDFTLPDVDGREHSLSDARGKKVMLVTWASW' A
#
# COMPACT_ATOMS: atom_id res chain seq x y z
N MET A 1 3.44 0.57 -17.55
CA MET A 1 4.68 -0.17 -17.88
C MET A 1 5.67 -0.24 -16.72
N ALA A 2 6.04 0.86 -16.06
CA ALA A 2 7.01 0.85 -14.96
C ALA A 2 6.66 -0.09 -13.77
N LEU A 3 5.39 -0.11 -13.34
CA LEU A 3 4.95 -0.94 -12.20
C LEU A 3 4.90 -2.45 -12.53
N VAL A 4 4.69 -2.83 -13.79
CA VAL A 4 4.79 -4.24 -14.23
C VAL A 4 6.25 -4.70 -14.21
N ALA A 5 7.15 -3.90 -14.77
CA ALA A 5 8.59 -4.18 -14.75
C ALA A 5 9.13 -4.28 -13.31
N PHE A 6 8.57 -3.51 -12.38
CA PHE A 6 8.87 -3.62 -10.95
C PHE A 6 8.42 -4.97 -10.36
N ALA A 7 7.20 -5.43 -10.67
CA ALA A 7 6.72 -6.76 -10.24
C ALA A 7 7.59 -7.89 -10.78
N GLU A 8 7.96 -7.83 -12.07
CA GLU A 8 8.85 -8.79 -12.72
C GLU A 8 10.22 -8.82 -12.02
N ARG A 9 10.77 -7.66 -11.67
CA ARG A 9 12.03 -7.54 -10.95
C ARG A 9 11.97 -8.17 -9.55
N LEU A 10 10.86 -8.00 -8.84
CA LEU A 10 10.61 -8.60 -7.53
C LEU A 10 10.25 -10.08 -7.60
N ARG A 11 9.97 -10.62 -8.80
CA ARG A 11 9.41 -11.97 -9.02
C ARG A 11 8.15 -12.21 -8.20
N GLN A 12 7.30 -11.19 -8.06
CA GLN A 12 6.04 -11.26 -7.32
C GLN A 12 4.85 -11.27 -8.30
N PRO A 13 3.79 -12.05 -8.01
CA PRO A 13 2.52 -11.89 -8.69
C PRO A 13 1.99 -10.47 -8.52
N VAL A 14 1.36 -9.93 -9.56
CA VAL A 14 0.77 -8.58 -9.56
C VAL A 14 -0.66 -8.62 -10.10
N VAL A 15 -1.56 -7.87 -9.44
CA VAL A 15 -2.93 -7.61 -9.90
C VAL A 15 -3.15 -6.10 -9.86
N HIS A 16 -3.88 -5.55 -10.83
CA HIS A 16 -4.23 -4.13 -10.83
C HIS A 16 -5.68 -3.91 -11.30
N GLU A 17 -6.31 -2.85 -10.78
CA GLU A 17 -7.61 -2.35 -11.22
C GLU A 17 -7.57 -0.82 -11.17
N GLY A 18 -7.83 -0.16 -12.31
CA GLY A 18 -7.64 1.29 -12.41
C GLY A 18 -6.21 1.71 -12.02
N ASP A 19 -6.13 2.65 -11.06
CA ASP A 19 -4.86 3.18 -10.52
C ASP A 19 -4.32 2.39 -9.31
N VAL A 20 -4.98 1.30 -8.91
CA VAL A 20 -4.61 0.48 -7.74
C VAL A 20 -3.78 -0.73 -8.18
N TRP A 21 -2.64 -0.95 -7.52
CA TRP A 21 -1.71 -2.04 -7.80
C TRP A 21 -1.43 -2.84 -6.52
N ALA A 22 -1.49 -4.17 -6.62
CA ALA A 22 -1.18 -5.10 -5.53
C ALA A 22 -0.08 -6.08 -5.96
N PHE A 23 0.95 -6.25 -5.10
CA PHE A 23 2.10 -7.13 -5.32
C PHE A 23 2.19 -8.16 -4.20
N GLY A 24 2.42 -9.44 -4.52
CA GLY A 24 2.59 -10.51 -3.53
C GLY A 24 1.77 -11.76 -3.84
N GLU A 25 1.67 -12.69 -2.87
CA GLU A 25 0.78 -13.84 -3.04
C GLU A 25 -0.66 -13.38 -3.30
N PRO A 26 -1.36 -13.97 -4.28
CA PRO A 26 -2.71 -13.56 -4.64
C PRO A 26 -3.69 -13.94 -3.52
N ARG A 27 -3.76 -13.11 -2.48
CA ARG A 27 -4.93 -13.00 -1.62
C ARG A 27 -5.85 -12.02 -2.30
N ARG A 28 -6.97 -12.50 -2.84
CA ARG A 28 -8.01 -11.60 -3.35
C ARG A 28 -8.63 -10.88 -2.16
N PRO A 29 -8.39 -9.58 -1.98
CA PRO A 29 -9.10 -8.85 -0.96
C PRO A 29 -10.58 -8.77 -1.39
N THR A 30 -11.49 -8.69 -0.42
CA THR A 30 -12.92 -8.51 -0.69
C THR A 30 -13.24 -7.09 -1.17
N SER A 31 -12.31 -6.16 -1.01
CA SER A 31 -12.37 -4.77 -1.45
C SER A 31 -10.98 -4.28 -1.86
N LEU A 32 -10.92 -3.34 -2.81
CA LEU A 32 -9.70 -2.60 -3.16
C LEU A 32 -9.54 -1.31 -2.35
N GLU A 33 -10.50 -0.99 -1.49
CA GLU A 33 -10.38 0.10 -0.54
C GLU A 33 -9.52 -0.35 0.65
N ALA A 34 -8.43 0.39 0.91
CA ALA A 34 -7.64 0.17 2.12
C ALA A 34 -8.49 0.52 3.35
N PRO A 35 -8.53 -0.34 4.40
CA PRO A 35 -9.24 -0.01 5.62
C PRO A 35 -8.62 1.24 6.26
N ASP A 36 -9.48 2.13 6.74
CA ASP A 36 -9.01 3.29 7.48
C ASP A 36 -8.41 2.85 8.81
N PHE A 37 -7.31 3.47 9.20
CA PHE A 37 -6.64 3.25 10.47
C PHE A 37 -6.03 4.56 10.95
N THR A 38 -5.87 4.67 12.27
CA THR A 38 -5.21 5.80 12.91
C THR A 38 -4.00 5.28 13.68
N LEU A 39 -2.84 5.90 13.46
CA LEU A 39 -1.60 5.58 14.16
C LEU A 39 -0.96 6.85 14.70
N PRO A 40 -0.33 6.80 15.89
CA PRO A 40 0.49 7.90 16.36
C PRO A 40 1.81 7.99 15.57
N ASP A 41 2.25 9.21 15.29
CA ASP A 41 3.61 9.47 14.82
C ASP A 41 4.64 9.43 15.97
N VAL A 42 5.89 9.77 15.65
CA VAL A 42 7.01 9.79 16.60
C VAL A 42 6.84 10.82 17.72
N ASP A 43 6.00 11.83 17.52
CA ASP A 43 5.66 12.86 18.52
C ASP A 43 4.35 12.52 19.27
N GLY A 44 3.75 11.36 18.97
CA GLY A 44 2.47 10.92 19.55
C GLY A 44 1.24 11.60 18.94
N ARG A 45 1.37 12.31 17.80
CA ARG A 45 0.21 12.88 17.12
C ARG A 45 -0.48 11.81 16.29
N GLU A 46 -1.79 11.73 16.41
CA GLU A 46 -2.60 10.79 15.65
C GLU A 46 -2.70 11.22 14.17
N HIS A 47 -2.48 10.26 13.26
CA HIS A 47 -2.69 10.42 11.82
C HIS A 47 -3.60 9.31 11.32
N SER A 48 -4.67 9.67 10.62
CA SER A 48 -5.55 8.71 9.94
C SER A 48 -5.12 8.51 8.49
N LEU A 49 -5.28 7.30 7.94
CA LEU A 49 -5.04 7.06 6.52
C LEU A 49 -5.92 7.96 5.64
N SER A 50 -7.15 8.22 6.10
CA SER A 50 -8.10 9.12 5.43
C SER A 50 -7.63 10.59 5.33
N ASP A 51 -6.72 11.06 6.18
CA ASP A 51 -6.15 12.41 6.10
C ASP A 51 -5.28 12.61 4.85
N ALA A 52 -4.84 11.51 4.23
CA ALA A 52 -3.99 11.52 3.06
C ALA A 52 -4.73 11.32 1.73
N ARG A 53 -6.08 11.28 1.74
CA ARG A 53 -6.87 11.18 0.50
C ARG A 53 -6.52 12.30 -0.47
N GLY A 54 -6.51 11.97 -1.76
CA GLY A 54 -6.14 12.90 -2.84
C GLY A 54 -4.63 13.15 -2.97
N LYS A 55 -3.79 12.54 -2.12
CA LYS A 55 -2.33 12.59 -2.21
C LYS A 55 -1.79 11.21 -2.62
N LYS A 56 -0.70 11.18 -3.38
CA LYS A 56 0.05 9.94 -3.61
C LYS A 56 0.82 9.62 -2.33
N VAL A 57 0.54 8.48 -1.70
CA VAL A 57 1.18 8.04 -0.45
C VAL A 57 1.80 6.66 -0.59
N MET A 58 2.87 6.41 0.17
CA MET A 58 3.55 5.12 0.25
C MET A 58 3.55 4.66 1.71
N LEU A 59 2.94 3.52 2.00
CA LEU A 59 2.99 2.87 3.32
C LEU A 59 4.19 1.91 3.35
N VAL A 60 5.09 2.10 4.31
CA VAL A 60 6.27 1.27 4.49
C VAL A 60 6.25 0.69 5.89
N THR A 61 6.06 -0.63 5.99
CA THR A 61 6.24 -1.38 7.23
C THR A 61 7.68 -1.89 7.26
N TRP A 62 8.48 -1.42 8.21
CA TRP A 62 9.85 -1.84 8.41
C TRP A 62 10.06 -2.33 9.85
N ALA A 63 11.03 -3.22 10.01
CA ALA A 63 11.60 -3.54 11.30
C ALA A 63 13.11 -3.77 11.11
N SER A 64 13.93 -3.49 12.12
CA SER A 64 15.40 -3.50 12.01
C SER A 64 16.06 -4.86 12.24
N TRP A 65 15.28 -5.94 12.30
CA TRP A 65 15.77 -7.30 12.61
C TRP A 65 16.09 -8.09 11.35
#